data_AF-A0A0A9D6F1-F1
#
_entry.id   AF-A0A0A9D6F1-F1
#
_cell.length_a   1.000
_cell.length_b   1.000
_cell.length_c   1.000
_cell.angle_alpha   90.00
_cell.angle_beta   90.00
_cell.angle_gamma   90.00
#
_symmetry.space_group_name_H-M   'P 1'
#
loop_
_entity.id
_entity.type
_entity.pdbx_description
1 polymer ?
#
loop_
_entity_poly.entity_id
_entity_poly.type
_entity_poly.pdbx_seq_one_letter_code
_entity_poly.pdbx_strand_id
1 'polypeptide(L)'
;MKFCSHNCGISSLESNLEACKLAIPFSNFICKGELLWMSMMLKFWNGSEEVGKSQGQNRFLCDGLSYPSSTKRIILSEDLDFVLVGSIKASPLSGRLQLVDSTGCIDVIVPDLPSNESLYGIYE
;
A
#
# COMPACT_ATOMS: atom_id res chain seq x y z
N MET A 1 47.25 -13.16 -14.43
CA MET A 1 46.15 -13.17 -13.43
C MET A 1 45.33 -14.43 -13.66
N LYS A 2 45.20 -15.29 -12.64
CA LYS A 2 44.32 -16.46 -12.68
C LYS A 2 42.93 -16.00 -12.24
N PHE A 3 41.95 -16.09 -13.13
CA PHE A 3 40.55 -15.87 -12.80
C PHE A 3 40.01 -17.13 -12.11
N CYS A 4 39.45 -16.98 -10.91
CA CYS A 4 38.77 -18.05 -10.21
C CYS A 4 37.50 -18.44 -10.99
N SER A 5 37.42 -19.69 -11.46
CA SER A 5 36.21 -20.27 -12.05
C SER A 5 35.25 -20.71 -10.94
N HIS A 6 34.24 -19.90 -10.65
CA HIS A 6 33.09 -20.37 -9.87
C HIS A 6 32.12 -21.10 -10.79
N ASN A 7 32.25 -22.43 -10.84
CA ASN A 7 31.13 -23.31 -11.19
C ASN A 7 30.10 -23.22 -10.06
N CYS A 8 29.30 -22.16 -10.02
CA CYS A 8 28.07 -22.15 -9.22
C CYS A 8 27.00 -22.86 -10.05
N GLY A 9 26.49 -23.95 -9.48
CA GLY A 9 25.76 -24.99 -10.17
C GLY A 9 24.49 -24.50 -10.86
N ILE A 10 24.47 -24.66 -12.18
CA ILE A 10 23.24 -24.97 -12.90
C ILE A 10 22.99 -26.46 -12.65
N SER A 11 22.47 -26.78 -11.46
CA SER A 11 21.71 -28.01 -11.29
C SER A 11 20.27 -27.64 -11.62
N SER A 12 19.84 -28.04 -12.82
CA SER A 12 18.46 -28.05 -13.28
C SER A 12 17.61 -29.02 -12.43
N LEU A 13 17.50 -28.73 -11.14
CA LEU A 13 16.44 -29.26 -10.32
C LEU A 13 15.32 -28.23 -10.45
N GLU A 14 14.28 -28.62 -11.15
CA GLU A 14 12.99 -27.94 -11.23
C GLU A 14 12.37 -27.97 -9.82
N SER A 15 13.01 -27.27 -8.87
CA SER A 15 12.41 -26.92 -7.60
C SER A 15 11.28 -25.98 -7.95
N ASN A 16 10.07 -26.30 -7.51
CA ASN A 16 8.95 -25.37 -7.48
C ASN A 16 9.44 -24.05 -6.87
N LEU A 17 9.90 -23.13 -7.72
CA LEU A 17 10.34 -21.81 -7.33
C LEU A 17 9.04 -21.11 -6.97
N GLU A 18 8.76 -21.04 -5.67
CA GLU A 18 7.78 -20.11 -5.15
C GLU A 18 8.11 -18.75 -5.76
N ALA A 19 7.15 -18.19 -6.49
CA ALA A 19 7.38 -16.99 -7.28
C ALA A 19 7.94 -15.89 -6.38
N CYS A 20 9.09 -15.32 -6.74
CA CYS A 20 9.68 -14.24 -5.97
C CYS A 20 8.68 -13.09 -5.86
N LYS A 21 8.37 -12.64 -4.63
CA LYS A 21 7.52 -11.48 -4.42
C LYS A 21 8.29 -10.21 -4.76
N LEU A 22 7.65 -9.30 -5.49
CA LEU A 22 8.23 -8.01 -5.85
C LEU A 22 8.15 -7.07 -4.66
N ALA A 23 9.29 -6.62 -4.12
CA ALA A 23 9.32 -5.51 -3.18
C ALA A 23 9.33 -4.17 -3.93
N ILE A 24 8.40 -3.27 -3.62
CA ILE A 24 8.29 -1.96 -4.30
C ILE A 24 8.78 -0.81 -3.41
N PRO A 25 9.48 0.21 -3.95
CA PRO A 25 9.80 1.41 -3.18
C PRO A 25 8.55 2.18 -2.75
N PHE A 26 8.57 2.78 -1.57
CA PHE A 26 7.41 3.47 -1.01
C PHE A 26 6.99 4.69 -1.82
N SER A 27 7.92 5.41 -2.45
CA SER A 27 7.57 6.48 -3.39
C SER A 27 6.65 5.99 -4.53
N ASN A 28 6.92 4.79 -5.05
CA ASN A 28 6.13 4.21 -6.13
C ASN A 28 4.79 3.70 -5.61
N PHE A 29 4.77 3.11 -4.41
CA PHE A 29 3.54 2.70 -3.75
C PHE A 29 2.59 3.89 -3.52
N ILE A 30 3.11 5.00 -2.96
CA ILE A 30 2.35 6.23 -2.71
C ILE A 30 1.81 6.79 -4.03
N CYS A 31 2.65 6.91 -5.06
CA CYS A 31 2.24 7.40 -6.37
C CYS A 31 1.13 6.53 -6.99
N LYS A 32 1.24 5.19 -6.90
CA LYS A 32 0.19 4.27 -7.36
C LYS A 32 -1.11 4.47 -6.58
N GLY A 33 -1.03 4.66 -5.27
CA GLY A 33 -2.18 4.96 -4.40
C GLY A 33 -2.87 6.27 -4.79
N GLU A 34 -2.11 7.34 -5.03
CA GLU A 34 -2.62 8.63 -5.49
C GLU A 34 -3.32 8.51 -6.86
N LEU A 35 -2.75 7.77 -7.81
CA LEU A 35 -3.37 7.54 -9.11
C LEU A 35 -4.69 6.75 -9.01
N LEU A 36 -4.74 5.73 -8.15
CA LEU A 36 -5.98 4.99 -7.86
C LEU A 36 -7.03 5.91 -7.25
N TRP A 37 -6.61 6.78 -6.33
CA TRP A 37 -7.48 7.77 -5.70
C TRP A 37 -8.06 8.75 -6.71
N MET A 38 -7.20 9.37 -7.53
CA MET A 38 -7.60 10.30 -8.58
C MET A 38 -8.58 9.65 -9.56
N SER A 39 -8.29 8.42 -9.99
CA SER A 39 -9.16 7.66 -10.89
C SER A 39 -10.53 7.39 -10.28
N MET A 40 -10.60 7.09 -8.99
CA MET A 40 -11.85 6.87 -8.27
C MET A 40 -12.66 8.16 -8.14
N MET A 41 -12.02 9.27 -7.77
CA MET A 41 -12.66 10.58 -7.67
C MET A 41 -13.20 11.06 -9.02
N LEU A 42 -12.46 10.83 -10.11
CA LEU A 42 -12.93 11.14 -11.47
C LEU A 42 -14.18 10.33 -11.84
N LYS A 43 -14.23 9.04 -11.52
CA LYS A 43 -15.43 8.21 -11.75
C LYS A 43 -16.62 8.70 -10.92
N PHE A 44 -16.40 9.08 -9.67
CA PHE A 44 -17.44 9.64 -8.81
C PHE A 44 -18.00 10.95 -9.39
N TRP A 45 -17.13 11.83 -9.87
CA TRP A 45 -17.53 13.10 -10.47
C TRP A 45 -18.31 12.90 -11.78
N ASN A 46 -17.80 12.04 -12.67
CA ASN A 46 -18.42 11.79 -13.98
C ASN A 46 -19.70 10.94 -13.87
N GLY A 47 -19.81 10.07 -12.87
CA GLY A 47 -21.00 9.25 -12.62
C GLY A 47 -22.19 10.03 -12.05
N SER A 48 -22.02 11.31 -11.72
CA SER A 48 -23.11 12.18 -11.25
C SER A 48 -24.06 12.63 -12.36
N GLU A 49 -23.74 12.39 -13.64
CA GLU A 49 -24.53 12.89 -14.77
C GLU A 49 -25.68 11.96 -15.22
N GLU A 50 -25.76 10.72 -14.72
CA GLU A 50 -26.83 9.78 -15.10
C GLU A 50 -27.54 9.15 -13.89
N VAL A 51 -28.40 9.90 -13.19
CA VAL A 51 -29.59 9.29 -12.56
C VAL A 51 -30.80 10.19 -12.76
N GLY A 52 -31.50 9.93 -13.87
CA GLY A 52 -32.92 10.18 -13.97
C GLY A 52 -33.65 9.44 -12.85
N LYS A 53 -34.50 10.19 -12.13
CA LYS A 53 -35.71 9.78 -11.41
C LYS A 53 -35.98 8.25 -11.32
N SER A 54 -35.72 7.64 -10.17
CA SER A 54 -36.74 6.90 -9.38
C SER A 54 -36.14 6.16 -8.17
N GLN A 55 -36.84 6.30 -7.04
CA GLN A 55 -36.86 5.42 -5.87
C GLN A 55 -35.57 5.15 -5.07
N GLY A 56 -35.43 5.97 -4.02
CA GLY A 56 -35.52 5.43 -2.67
C GLY A 56 -34.32 4.67 -2.14
N GLN A 57 -33.33 5.40 -1.62
CA GLN A 57 -32.76 5.12 -0.31
C GLN A 57 -31.97 6.34 0.20
N ASN A 58 -32.43 6.83 1.36
CA ASN A 58 -31.77 7.74 2.29
C ASN A 58 -31.12 9.03 1.73
N ARG A 59 -31.97 9.96 1.30
CA ARG A 59 -31.63 11.39 1.21
C ARG A 59 -31.47 11.98 2.62
N PHE A 60 -30.28 11.93 3.18
CA PHE A 60 -29.86 12.95 4.16
C PHE A 60 -29.61 14.25 3.41
N LEU A 61 -30.68 14.93 3.00
CA LEU A 61 -30.63 16.27 2.44
C LEU A 61 -30.72 17.28 3.59
N CYS A 62 -29.57 17.65 4.13
CA CYS A 62 -29.37 19.01 4.63
C CYS A 62 -28.84 19.85 3.46
N ASP A 63 -29.36 21.05 3.36
CA ASP A 63 -29.27 22.00 2.24
C ASP A 63 -27.86 22.65 2.11
N GLY A 64 -26.84 21.85 1.85
CA GLY A 64 -25.47 22.33 1.68
C GLY A 64 -24.63 21.30 0.95
N LEU A 65 -23.93 21.75 -0.10
CA LEU A 65 -22.93 21.03 -0.90
C LEU A 65 -22.45 19.75 -0.20
N SER A 66 -22.92 18.59 -0.66
CA SER A 66 -22.42 17.30 -0.19
C SER A 66 -20.96 17.19 -0.60
N TYR A 67 -20.05 17.67 0.26
CA TYR A 67 -18.64 17.38 0.13
C TYR A 67 -18.50 15.87 0.02
N PRO A 68 -17.69 15.37 -0.94
CA PRO A 68 -17.45 13.94 -1.04
C PRO A 68 -16.98 13.49 0.34
N SER A 69 -17.78 12.64 0.99
CA SER A 69 -17.42 12.05 2.27
C SER A 69 -16.03 11.44 2.12
N SER A 70 -15.17 11.60 3.13
CA SER A 70 -13.82 11.05 3.14
C SER A 70 -13.87 9.57 2.74
N THR A 71 -13.59 9.27 1.48
CA THR A 71 -13.87 7.94 0.90
C THR A 71 -12.73 7.00 1.27
N LYS A 72 -12.76 6.41 2.46
CA LYS A 72 -11.71 5.45 2.83
C LYS A 72 -11.88 4.16 2.02
N ARG A 73 -10.80 3.66 1.45
CA ARG A 73 -10.75 2.35 0.79
C ARG A 73 -9.73 1.45 1.48
N ILE A 74 -10.12 0.21 1.70
CA ILE A 74 -9.24 -0.86 2.17
C ILE A 74 -8.88 -1.70 0.94
N ILE A 75 -7.59 -1.99 0.78
CA ILE A 75 -7.06 -2.88 -0.26
C ILE A 75 -6.39 -4.03 0.49
N LEU A 76 -6.73 -5.26 0.12
CA LEU A 76 -6.12 -6.44 0.74
C LEU A 76 -4.76 -6.70 0.09
N SER A 77 -3.83 -7.26 0.85
CA SER A 77 -2.50 -7.60 0.33
C SER A 77 -2.55 -8.66 -0.77
N GLU A 78 -3.55 -9.55 -0.75
CA GLU A 78 -3.82 -10.53 -1.80
C GLU A 78 -4.23 -9.90 -3.15
N ASP A 79 -4.76 -8.68 -3.13
CA ASP A 79 -5.06 -7.91 -4.34
C ASP A 79 -3.83 -7.18 -4.90
N LEU A 80 -2.67 -7.30 -4.23
CA LEU A 80 -1.43 -6.63 -4.60
C LEU A 80 -0.39 -7.67 -5.06
N ASP A 81 0.16 -7.45 -6.25
CA ASP A 81 1.25 -8.27 -6.80
C ASP A 81 2.64 -7.88 -6.26
N PHE A 82 2.70 -7.19 -5.12
CA PHE A 82 3.93 -6.69 -4.51
C PHE A 82 3.84 -6.68 -2.98
N VAL A 83 5.00 -6.63 -2.34
CA VAL A 83 5.16 -6.49 -0.89
C VAL A 83 5.84 -5.16 -0.54
N LEU A 84 5.61 -4.70 0.69
CA LEU A 84 6.19 -3.49 1.24
C LEU A 84 7.25 -3.90 2.24
N VAL A 85 8.48 -3.45 2.05
CA VAL A 85 9.60 -3.84 2.92
C VAL A 85 10.28 -2.60 3.46
N GLY A 86 10.42 -2.50 4.78
CA GLY A 86 11.05 -1.34 5.40
C GLY A 86 11.36 -1.52 6.89
N SER A 87 11.91 -0.48 7.49
CA SER A 87 12.15 -0.44 8.94
C SER A 87 11.03 0.29 9.65
N ILE A 88 10.57 -0.27 10.75
CA ILE A 88 9.57 0.37 11.60
C ILE A 88 10.23 1.45 12.46
N LYS A 89 9.68 2.67 12.45
CA LYS A 89 10.16 3.81 13.23
C LYS A 89 8.98 4.60 13.79
N ALA A 90 9.14 5.17 14.98
CA ALA A 90 8.18 6.14 15.49
C ALA A 90 8.50 7.53 14.91
N SER A 91 7.51 8.19 14.34
CA SER A 91 7.60 9.58 13.89
C SER A 91 7.82 10.49 15.09
N PRO A 92 8.93 11.25 15.17
CA PRO A 92 9.23 12.07 16.35
C PRO A 92 8.22 13.22 16.54
N LEU A 93 7.56 13.66 15.47
CA LEU A 93 6.61 14.78 15.50
C LEU A 93 5.19 14.36 15.86
N SER A 94 4.76 13.20 15.37
CA SER A 94 3.37 12.76 15.53
C SER A 94 3.18 11.59 16.51
N GLY A 95 4.28 10.93 16.91
CA GLY A 95 4.25 9.69 17.67
C GLY A 95 3.71 8.49 16.89
N ARG A 96 3.33 8.66 15.61
CA ARG A 96 2.79 7.57 14.79
C ARG A 96 3.88 6.59 14.40
N LEU A 97 3.52 5.31 14.37
CA LEU A 97 4.38 4.26 13.86
C LEU A 97 4.41 4.32 12.33
N GLN A 98 5.60 4.27 11.76
CA GLN A 98 5.83 4.37 10.32
C GLN A 98 6.71 3.24 9.83
N LEU A 99 6.37 2.67 8.69
CA LEU A 99 7.28 1.83 7.92
C LEU A 99 8.07 2.75 6.99
N VAL A 100 9.40 2.63 7.01
CA VAL A 100 10.31 3.55 6.31
C VAL A 100 11.27 2.78 5.41
N ASP A 101 11.38 3.19 4.14
CA ASP A 101 12.41 2.74 3.21
C ASP A 101 13.33 3.94 2.82
N SER A 102 14.16 3.77 1.79
CA SER A 102 15.03 4.85 1.30
C SER A 102 14.28 5.93 0.48
N THR A 103 13.03 5.71 0.14
CA THR A 103 12.25 6.55 -0.78
C THR A 103 11.08 7.27 -0.13
N GLY A 104 10.65 6.82 1.05
CA GLY A 104 9.55 7.43 1.78
C GLY A 104 9.21 6.71 3.07
N CYS A 105 8.05 7.06 3.61
CA CYS A 105 7.48 6.44 4.80
C CYS A 105 5.96 6.37 4.66
N ILE A 106 5.37 5.36 5.29
CA ILE A 106 3.92 5.20 5.40
C ILE A 106 3.55 4.97 6.86
N ASP A 107 2.41 5.52 7.29
CA ASP A 107 1.88 5.25 8.63
C ASP A 107 1.35 3.81 8.69
N VAL A 108 1.71 3.06 9.72
CA VAL A 108 1.32 1.65 9.89
C VAL A 108 0.69 1.41 11.25
N ILE A 109 -0.22 0.44 11.29
CA ILE A 109 -0.82 -0.07 12.52
C ILE A 109 -0.41 -1.54 12.60
N VAL A 110 0.45 -1.85 13.56
CA VAL A 110 0.89 -3.23 13.82
C VAL A 110 0.15 -3.72 15.06
N PRO A 111 -0.84 -4.61 14.92
CA PRO A 111 -1.45 -5.24 16.08
C PRO A 111 -0.40 -6.07 16.81
N ASP A 112 -0.47 -6.10 18.14
CA ASP A 112 0.37 -6.94 19.00
C ASP A 112 1.89 -6.66 18.94
N LEU A 113 2.28 -5.42 18.63
CA LEU A 113 3.69 -5.03 18.66
C LEU A 113 4.27 -5.14 20.09
N PRO A 114 5.33 -5.93 20.34
CA PRO A 114 5.92 -6.05 21.66
C PRO A 114 6.49 -4.70 22.10
N SER A 115 6.04 -4.19 23.24
CA SER A 115 6.39 -2.85 23.76
C SER A 115 7.86 -2.67 24.13
N ASN A 116 8.64 -3.75 24.20
CA ASN A 116 10.02 -3.78 24.69
C ASN A 116 11.06 -4.25 23.67
N GLU A 117 10.68 -4.60 22.44
CA GLU A 117 11.68 -4.98 21.44
C GLU A 117 12.16 -3.78 20.64
N SER A 118 13.47 -3.72 20.44
CA SER A 118 14.09 -2.70 19.62
C SER A 118 13.67 -2.91 18.16
N LEU A 119 12.89 -1.98 17.60
CA LEU A 119 12.32 -2.05 16.24
C LEU A 119 13.37 -1.86 15.12
N TYR A 120 14.63 -2.19 15.36
CA TYR A 120 15.73 -2.01 14.40
C TYR A 120 15.76 -3.08 13.29
N GLY A 121 14.63 -3.75 13.04
CA GLY A 121 14.48 -4.78 12.01
C GLY A 121 14.06 -4.24 10.64
N ILE A 122 14.04 -5.16 9.68
CA ILE A 122 13.36 -5.01 8.39
C ILE A 122 12.10 -5.89 8.46
N TYR A 123 10.97 -5.33 8.04
CA TYR A 123 9.64 -5.94 8.12
C TYR A 123 9.03 -6.00 6.71
N GLU A 124 8.28 -7.07 6.41
CA GLU A 124 7.45 -7.30 5.21
C GLU A 124 5.97 -7.19 5.56
#